data_AF-A0A561P3F0-F1
#
_entry.id   AF-A0A561P3F0-F1
#
_cell.length_a   1.000
_cell.length_b   1.000
_cell.length_c   1.000
_cell.angle_alpha   90.00
_cell.angle_beta   90.00
_cell.angle_gamma   90.00
#
_symmetry.space_group_name_H-M   'P 1'
#
loop_
_entity.id
_entity.type
_entity.pdbx_description
1 polymer ?
#
loop_
_entity_poly.entity_id
_entity_poly.type
_entity_poly.pdbx_seq_one_letter_code
_entity_poly.pdbx_strand_id
1 'polypeptide(L)'
;MVGSKIVDGLFVSKYGGMTGTYDIVVTMEGYLKLGTGHYYLSNSAPEVMLAGTIEMYKGKVKDITNLSGHYLPNAEQTKNYIRILNDLGARLSGATLSIYKVEGNKKVLESREKID
;
A
#
# COMPACT_ATOMS: atom_id res chain seq x y z
N MET A 1 3.16 15.99 1.73
CA MET A 1 3.93 14.77 1.43
C MET A 1 4.93 14.56 2.57
N VAL A 2 4.85 13.47 3.32
CA VAL A 2 5.86 13.16 4.33
C VAL A 2 7.07 12.61 3.58
N GLY A 3 8.22 13.28 3.64
CA GLY A 3 9.47 12.74 3.12
C GLY A 3 9.76 11.40 3.82
N SER A 4 9.44 10.31 3.12
CA SER A 4 9.47 8.95 3.62
C SER A 4 10.33 8.12 2.68
N LYS A 5 11.06 7.17 3.24
CA LYS A 5 11.98 6.27 2.53
C LYS A 5 11.97 4.90 3.20
N ILE A 6 12.45 3.90 2.47
CA ILE A 6 12.67 2.57 3.02
C ILE A 6 14.16 2.44 3.37
N VAL A 7 14.45 2.07 4.62
CA VAL A 7 15.82 1.86 5.14
C VAL A 7 15.83 0.55 5.91
N ASP A 8 16.72 -0.37 5.55
CA ASP A 8 16.84 -1.70 6.16
C ASP A 8 15.52 -2.48 6.22
N GLY A 9 14.65 -2.30 5.21
CA GLY A 9 13.33 -2.93 5.17
C GLY A 9 12.21 -2.18 5.89
N LEU A 10 12.51 -1.03 6.51
CA LEU A 10 11.56 -0.28 7.33
C LEU A 10 11.18 1.04 6.67
N PHE A 11 9.92 1.42 6.78
CA PHE A 11 9.44 2.75 6.38
C PHE A 11 9.80 3.79 7.42
N VAL A 12 10.58 4.77 7.02
CA VAL A 12 11.17 5.80 7.89
C VAL A 12 10.82 7.18 7.38
N SER A 13 10.38 8.05 8.30
CA SER A 13 10.22 9.49 8.09
C SER A 13 11.34 10.26 8.81
N LYS A 14 11.34 11.60 8.72
CA LYS A 14 12.25 12.43 9.53
C LYS A 14 12.10 12.25 11.05
N TYR A 15 11.00 11.65 11.51
CA TYR A 15 10.73 11.37 12.93
C TYR A 15 11.05 9.92 13.32
N GLY A 16 11.66 9.13 12.43
CA GLY A 16 11.92 7.70 12.63
C GLY A 16 10.88 6.80 11.99
N GLY A 17 10.77 5.56 12.50
CA GLY A 17 9.89 4.52 11.95
C GLY A 17 8.42 4.92 11.95
N MET A 18 7.78 4.84 10.79
CA MET A 18 6.40 5.29 10.59
C MET A 18 5.40 4.40 11.34
N THR A 19 4.36 5.00 11.94
CA THR A 19 3.32 4.28 12.68
C THR A 19 1.95 4.87 12.34
N GLY A 20 1.01 4.01 11.99
CA GLY A 20 -0.34 4.38 11.58
C GLY A 20 -0.72 3.81 10.22
N THR A 21 -1.88 4.23 9.72
CA THR A 21 -2.40 3.85 8.41
C THR A 21 -2.22 5.01 7.43
N TYR A 22 -1.74 4.69 6.24
CA TYR A 22 -1.44 5.65 5.19
C TYR A 22 -2.01 5.19 3.86
N ASP A 23 -2.33 6.13 2.99
CA ASP A 23 -2.51 5.85 1.58
C ASP A 23 -1.14 5.58 0.96
N ILE A 24 -1.09 4.58 0.11
CA ILE A 24 0.11 4.18 -0.60
C ILE A 24 -0.16 4.13 -2.10
N VAL A 25 0.76 4.74 -2.85
CA VAL A 25 0.79 4.69 -4.31
C VAL A 25 2.20 4.41 -4.77
N VAL A 26 2.36 3.54 -5.75
CA VAL A 26 3.61 3.41 -6.51
C VAL A 26 3.31 3.69 -7.97
N THR A 27 3.94 4.73 -8.54
CA THR A 27 3.75 5.10 -9.96
C THR A 27 4.43 4.10 -10.89
N MET A 28 4.12 4.13 -12.19
CA MET A 28 4.81 3.28 -13.19
C MET A 28 6.33 3.50 -13.26
N GLU A 29 6.80 4.67 -12.83
CA GLU A 29 8.23 5.01 -12.76
C GLU A 29 8.91 4.49 -11.47
N GLY A 30 8.17 3.82 -10.59
CA GLY A 30 8.68 3.27 -9.33
C GLY A 30 8.68 4.26 -8.16
N TYR A 31 8.08 5.44 -8.30
CA TYR A 31 8.03 6.42 -7.22
C TYR A 31 6.98 6.02 -6.17
N LEU A 32 7.46 5.75 -4.95
CA LEU A 32 6.63 5.55 -3.77
C LEU A 32 6.09 6.88 -3.23
N LYS A 33 4.76 6.97 -3.09
CA LYS A 33 4.07 8.10 -2.45
C LYS A 33 3.28 7.58 -1.25
N LEU A 34 3.49 8.21 -0.10
CA LEU A 34 2.77 7.96 1.14
C LEU A 34 2.10 9.23 1.64
N GLY A 35 0.87 9.10 2.13
CA GLY A 35 0.17 10.21 2.75
C GLY A 35 -1.09 9.83 3.51
N THR A 36 -1.85 10.84 3.90
CA THR A 36 -3.09 10.69 4.66
C THR A 36 -4.20 11.48 3.97
N GLY A 37 -5.40 10.91 3.87
CA GLY A 37 -6.60 11.64 3.43
C GLY A 37 -7.14 11.30 2.04
N HIS A 38 -6.75 10.18 1.43
CA HIS A 38 -7.19 9.66 0.12
C HIS A 38 -6.97 10.61 -1.09
N TYR A 39 -6.24 11.72 -0.91
CA TYR A 39 -6.12 12.80 -1.90
C TYR A 39 -5.27 12.47 -3.12
N TYR A 40 -4.50 11.38 -3.14
CA TYR A 40 -3.47 11.16 -4.16
C TYR A 40 -3.96 10.52 -5.46
N LEU A 41 -5.23 10.14 -5.59
CA LEU A 41 -5.70 9.31 -6.71
C LEU A 41 -6.99 9.79 -7.38
N SER A 42 -7.39 11.04 -7.22
CA SER A 42 -8.62 11.53 -7.87
C SER A 42 -8.54 11.62 -9.40
N ASN A 43 -7.37 11.49 -10.05
CA ASN A 43 -7.26 11.64 -11.52
C ASN A 43 -6.18 10.78 -12.25
N SER A 44 -5.43 9.89 -11.59
CA SER A 44 -4.29 9.15 -12.23
C SER A 44 -4.34 7.63 -12.03
N ALA A 45 -5.53 7.07 -11.81
CA ALA A 45 -5.77 5.65 -11.55
C ALA A 45 -5.21 4.64 -12.59
N PRO A 46 -5.19 4.90 -13.92
CA PRO A 46 -4.70 3.91 -14.87
C PRO A 46 -3.16 3.74 -14.91
N GLU A 47 -2.40 4.57 -14.21
CA GLU A 47 -0.93 4.66 -14.35
C GLU A 47 -0.18 4.42 -13.04
N VAL A 48 -0.64 3.48 -12.23
CA VAL A 48 0.02 3.09 -10.97
C VAL A 48 0.20 1.58 -10.90
N MET A 49 1.35 1.16 -10.38
CA MET A 49 1.63 -0.25 -10.11
C MET A 49 0.93 -0.72 -8.84
N LEU A 50 0.70 0.20 -7.89
CA LEU A 50 0.09 -0.07 -6.60
C LEU A 50 -0.73 1.14 -6.16
N ALA A 51 -1.95 0.89 -5.68
CA ALA A 51 -2.81 1.87 -5.02
C ALA A 51 -3.62 1.23 -3.88
N GLY A 52 -3.57 1.79 -2.68
CA GLY A 52 -4.26 1.21 -1.55
C GLY A 52 -3.96 1.88 -0.22
N THR A 53 -4.16 1.14 0.87
CA THR A 53 -3.71 1.53 2.20
C THR A 53 -2.61 0.61 2.71
N ILE A 54 -1.74 1.16 3.55
CA ILE A 54 -0.70 0.42 4.27
C ILE A 54 -0.76 0.79 5.76
N GLU A 55 -0.82 -0.23 6.61
CA GLU A 55 -0.72 -0.09 8.05
C GLU A 55 0.71 -0.43 8.50
N MET A 56 1.27 0.42 9.35
CA MET A 56 2.63 0.28 9.85
C MET A 56 2.71 0.47 11.36
N TYR A 57 3.67 -0.21 11.98
CA TYR A 57 4.07 0.01 13.36
C TYR A 57 5.59 0.05 13.47
N LYS A 58 6.16 1.18 13.89
CA LYS A 58 7.61 1.44 13.95
C LYS A 58 8.33 1.10 12.63
N GLY A 59 7.72 1.48 11.50
CA GLY A 59 8.22 1.26 10.14
C GLY A 59 8.04 -0.15 9.59
N LYS A 60 7.56 -1.11 10.42
CA LYS A 60 7.23 -2.46 9.96
C LYS A 60 5.82 -2.50 9.39
N VAL A 61 5.66 -3.11 8.22
CA VAL A 61 4.35 -3.31 7.60
C VAL A 61 3.54 -4.32 8.41
N LYS A 62 2.24 -4.04 8.57
CA LYS A 62 1.29 -4.89 9.30
C LYS A 62 0.19 -5.41 8.39
N ASP A 63 -0.39 -4.52 7.59
CA ASP A 63 -1.40 -4.87 6.61
C ASP A 63 -1.23 -3.98 5.37
N ILE A 64 -1.53 -4.55 4.21
CA ILE A 64 -1.62 -3.84 2.94
C ILE A 64 -2.98 -4.17 2.36
N THR A 65 -3.73 -3.16 1.96
CA THR A 65 -5.01 -3.35 1.28
C THR A 65 -4.99 -2.73 -0.10
N ASN A 66 -5.86 -3.18 -1.00
CA ASN A 66 -6.15 -2.47 -2.24
C ASN A 66 -7.19 -1.36 -2.06
N LEU A 67 -7.63 -1.06 -0.82
CA LEU A 67 -8.56 0.04 -0.57
C LEU A 67 -7.88 1.37 -0.91
N SER A 68 -8.11 1.83 -2.12
CA SER A 68 -7.77 3.19 -2.55
C SER A 68 -9.08 3.93 -2.82
N GLY A 69 -9.05 5.27 -2.84
CA GLY A 69 -10.24 6.12 -2.94
C GLY A 69 -11.14 5.76 -4.12
N HIS A 70 -10.89 6.37 -5.28
CA HIS A 70 -11.71 6.21 -6.50
C HIS A 70 -11.31 5.00 -7.36
N TYR A 71 -10.15 4.41 -7.11
CA TYR A 71 -9.64 3.26 -7.85
C TYR A 71 -9.61 2.03 -6.93
N LEU A 72 -10.09 0.89 -7.39
CA LEU A 72 -9.96 -0.37 -6.66
C LEU A 72 -9.22 -1.36 -7.55
N PRO A 73 -7.91 -1.53 -7.37
CA PRO A 73 -7.12 -2.55 -8.05
C PRO A 73 -7.76 -3.92 -7.87
N ASN A 74 -7.84 -4.71 -8.93
CA ASN A 74 -8.44 -6.04 -8.83
C ASN A 74 -7.51 -7.00 -8.04
N ALA A 75 -8.00 -8.20 -7.75
CA ALA A 75 -7.24 -9.18 -6.97
C ALA A 75 -5.88 -9.55 -7.59
N GLU A 76 -5.82 -9.73 -8.91
CA GLU A 76 -4.58 -10.08 -9.62
C GLU A 76 -3.54 -8.95 -9.55
N GLN A 77 -3.98 -7.71 -9.74
CA GLN A 77 -3.12 -6.54 -9.56
C GLN A 77 -2.64 -6.41 -8.12
N THR A 78 -3.53 -6.64 -7.15
CA THR A 78 -3.23 -6.52 -5.72
C THR A 78 -2.18 -7.54 -5.26
N LYS A 79 -2.19 -8.76 -5.83
CA LYS A 79 -1.16 -9.77 -5.55
C LYS A 79 0.25 -9.33 -5.93
N ASN A 80 0.39 -8.44 -6.92
CA ASN A 80 1.69 -7.88 -7.29
C ASN A 80 2.26 -6.90 -6.25
N TYR A 81 1.47 -6.45 -5.26
CA TYR A 81 1.91 -5.45 -4.30
C TYR A 81 3.09 -5.92 -3.46
N ILE A 82 3.10 -7.22 -3.13
CA ILE A 82 4.18 -7.85 -2.37
C ILE A 82 5.49 -7.70 -3.15
N ARG A 83 5.49 -8.07 -4.44
CA ARG A 83 6.65 -7.95 -5.32
C ARG A 83 7.11 -6.50 -5.44
N ILE A 84 6.18 -5.58 -5.75
CA ILE A 84 6.50 -4.16 -5.94
C ILE A 84 7.16 -3.56 -4.70
N LEU A 85 6.63 -3.83 -3.50
CA LEU A 85 7.18 -3.28 -2.26
C LEU A 85 8.49 -3.95 -1.86
N ASN A 86 8.66 -5.25 -2.13
CA ASN A 86 9.94 -5.94 -1.96
C ASN A 86 11.02 -5.38 -2.90
N ASP A 87 10.68 -5.08 -4.16
CA ASP A 87 11.58 -4.47 -5.14
C ASP A 87 12.00 -3.04 -4.71
N LEU A 88 11.14 -2.33 -3.98
CA LEU A 88 11.45 -1.06 -3.33
C LEU A 88 12.24 -1.22 -2.01
N GLY A 89 12.55 -2.45 -1.62
CA GLY A 89 13.37 -2.78 -0.46
C GLY A 89 12.60 -2.93 0.86
N ALA A 90 11.26 -2.98 0.86
CA ALA A 90 10.48 -3.17 2.08
C ALA A 90 10.55 -4.62 2.57
N ARG A 91 10.55 -4.82 3.89
CA ARG A 91 10.37 -6.16 4.49
C ARG A 91 8.91 -6.35 4.86
N LEU A 92 8.30 -7.37 4.27
CA LEU A 92 6.87 -7.68 4.44
C LEU A 92 6.60 -8.94 5.27
N SER A 93 7.63 -9.67 5.67
CA SER A 93 7.50 -10.88 6.49
C SER A 93 6.65 -10.61 7.74
N GLY A 94 5.58 -11.37 7.92
CA GLY A 94 4.63 -11.22 9.01
C GLY A 94 3.55 -10.15 8.79
N ALA A 95 3.52 -9.46 7.65
CA ALA A 95 2.40 -8.61 7.25
C ALA A 95 1.26 -9.44 6.64
N THR A 96 0.12 -8.80 6.40
CA THR A 96 -1.04 -9.38 5.73
C THR A 96 -1.34 -8.59 4.45
N LEU A 97 -1.71 -9.28 3.38
CA LEU A 97 -2.33 -8.67 2.20
C LEU A 97 -3.84 -8.91 2.27
N SER A 98 -4.61 -7.84 2.45
CA SER A 98 -6.08 -7.87 2.52
C SER A 98 -6.69 -7.36 1.21
N ILE A 99 -7.25 -8.27 0.42
CA ILE A 99 -7.80 -7.96 -0.91
C ILE A 99 -9.30 -7.73 -0.79
N TYR A 100 -9.78 -6.62 -1.35
CA TYR A 100 -11.19 -6.26 -1.42
C TYR A 100 -11.69 -6.26 -2.86
N LYS A 101 -12.98 -6.52 -3.04
CA LYS A 101 -13.67 -6.38 -4.32
C LYS A 101 -14.93 -5.54 -4.19
N VAL A 102 -15.43 -5.06 -5.32
CA VAL A 102 -16.74 -4.39 -5.36
C VAL A 102 -17.83 -5.45 -5.51
N GLU A 103 -18.76 -5.49 -4.58
CA GLU A 103 -20.02 -6.22 -4.70
C GLU A 103 -21.19 -5.24 -4.59
N GLY A 104 -21.89 -5.01 -5.70
CA GLY A 104 -22.89 -3.94 -5.80
C GLY A 104 -22.26 -2.57 -5.55
N ASN A 105 -22.72 -1.87 -4.50
CA ASN A 105 -22.21 -0.55 -4.10
C ASN A 105 -21.27 -0.59 -2.89
N LYS A 106 -20.78 -1.78 -2.49
CA LYS A 106 -19.94 -1.97 -1.31
C LYS A 106 -18.59 -2.57 -1.67
N LYS A 107 -17.54 -2.16 -0.95
CA LYS A 107 -16.25 -2.86 -0.94
C LYS A 107 -16.32 -3.94 0.14
N VAL A 108 -16.16 -5.20 -0.26
CA VAL A 108 -16.18 -6.35 0.65
C VAL A 108 -14.82 -7.03 0.65
N LEU A 109 -14.43 -7.59 1.79
CA LEU A 109 -13.20 -8.35 1.90
C LEU A 109 -13.35 -9.64 1.08
N GLU A 110 -12.49 -9.82 0.10
CA GLU A 110 -12.45 -11.01 -0.75
C GLU A 110 -11.52 -12.07 -0.16
N SER A 111 -10.31 -11.68 0.28
CA SER A 111 -9.33 -12.60 0.87
C SER A 111 -8.32 -11.89 1.76
N ARG A 112 -7.66 -12.67 2.62
CA ARG A 112 -6.50 -12.26 3.42
C ARG A 112 -5.41 -13.29 3.28
N GLU A 113 -4.22 -12.84 2.94
CA GLU A 113 -3.05 -13.68 2.75
C GLU A 113 -1.95 -13.24 3.73
N LYS A 114 -1.45 -14.16 4.54
CA LYS A 114 -0.28 -13.90 5.38
C LYS A 114 0.96 -13.90 4.49
N ILE A 115 1.82 -12.90 4.65
CA ILE A 115 3.09 -12.81 3.94
C ILE A 115 4.16 -13.41 4.85
N ASP A 116 4.83 -14.46 4.37
CA ASP A 116 5.94 -15.13 5.06
C ASP A 116 7.29 -14.51 4.72
#